data_AF-A0A132AKK8-F1
#
_entry.id   AF-A0A132AKK8-F1
#
_cell.length_a   1.000
_cell.length_b   1.000
_cell.length_c   1.000
_cell.angle_alpha   90.00
_cell.angle_beta   90.00
_cell.angle_gamma   90.00
#
_symmetry.space_group_name_H-M   'P 1'
#
loop_
_entity.id
_entity.type
_entity.pdbx_description
1 polymer ?
#
loop_
_entity_poly.entity_id
_entity_poly.type
_entity_poly.pdbx_seq_one_letter_code
_entity_poly.pdbx_strand_id
1 'polypeptide(L)'
;AFDTSNEPNKEPYLPEKILWRQKEQFSDGVGYSWIDSLKIEAEHRIPDDLFSNRTERWPEDTPQTKEAYWYREIFEMHFPQKACVKSVVRWIPRSDWGCPTDPSGRAQKIHQKSLYSQRERNFNEIQIA
;
A
#
# COMPACT_ATOMS: atom_id res chain seq x y z
N ALA A 1 2.01 -31.52 8.19
CA ALA A 1 2.23 -30.25 7.46
C ALA A 1 1.77 -30.45 6.02
N PHE A 2 1.62 -29.37 5.21
CA PHE A 2 1.27 -29.53 3.78
C PHE A 2 2.41 -30.16 2.97
N ASP A 3 3.65 -29.95 3.43
CA ASP A 3 4.81 -30.74 3.03
C ASP A 3 4.84 -32.08 3.78
N THR A 4 5.04 -33.16 3.03
CA THR A 4 5.13 -34.55 3.51
C THR A 4 6.49 -35.17 3.18
N SER A 5 7.51 -34.36 2.90
CA SER A 5 8.88 -34.80 2.56
C SER A 5 9.52 -35.78 3.57
N ASN A 6 9.06 -35.76 4.83
CA ASN A 6 9.51 -36.69 5.88
C ASN A 6 8.73 -38.02 5.92
N GLU A 7 7.72 -38.20 5.07
CA GLU A 7 6.82 -39.37 5.01
C GLU A 7 6.92 -40.04 3.63
N PRO A 8 7.81 -41.05 3.44
CA PRO A 8 8.16 -41.57 2.10
C PRO A 8 7.03 -42.23 1.31
N ASN A 9 5.92 -42.59 1.97
CA ASN A 9 4.75 -43.23 1.35
C ASN A 9 3.58 -42.26 1.16
N LYS A 10 3.80 -40.95 1.23
CA LYS A 10 2.73 -39.96 1.21
C LYS A 10 3.03 -38.80 0.29
N GLU A 11 2.13 -38.59 -0.66
CA GLU A 11 2.20 -37.45 -1.57
C GLU A 11 1.90 -36.12 -0.84
N PRO A 12 2.56 -35.02 -1.21
CA PRO A 12 2.30 -33.71 -0.63
C PRO A 12 0.86 -33.24 -0.90
N TYR A 13 0.30 -32.48 0.04
CA TYR A 13 -1.08 -31.97 -0.06
C TYR A 13 -1.23 -30.83 -1.07
N LEU A 14 -0.12 -30.19 -1.47
CA LEU A 14 -0.09 -29.10 -2.43
C LEU A 14 1.06 -29.34 -3.42
N PRO A 15 0.95 -28.85 -4.67
CA PRO A 15 2.06 -28.89 -5.61
C PRO A 15 3.30 -28.19 -5.05
N GLU A 16 4.50 -28.71 -5.37
CA GLU A 16 5.79 -28.18 -4.93
C GLU A 16 5.92 -26.66 -5.15
N LYS A 17 5.50 -26.18 -6.33
CA LYS A 17 5.50 -24.75 -6.68
C LYS A 17 4.62 -23.87 -5.78
N ILE A 18 3.66 -24.44 -5.04
CA ILE A 18 2.79 -23.74 -4.09
C ILE A 18 3.37 -23.81 -2.68
N LEU A 19 3.90 -24.97 -2.28
CA LEU A 19 4.55 -25.16 -0.97
C LEU A 19 5.70 -24.17 -0.76
N TRP A 20 6.47 -23.93 -1.83
CA TRP A 20 7.68 -23.11 -1.79
C TRP A 20 7.52 -21.77 -2.53
N ARG A 21 6.28 -21.36 -2.80
CA ARG A 21 6.02 -20.07 -3.46
C ARG A 21 6.46 -18.93 -2.55
N GLN A 22 7.28 -18.01 -3.07
CA GLN A 22 7.62 -16.79 -2.35
C GLN A 22 6.35 -16.02 -1.99
N LYS A 23 6.28 -15.51 -0.76
CA LYS A 23 5.21 -14.60 -0.36
C LYS A 23 5.22 -13.39 -1.28
N GLU A 24 4.15 -13.22 -2.04
CA GLU A 24 3.89 -11.96 -2.74
C GLU A 24 3.40 -10.92 -1.74
N GLN A 25 3.86 -9.68 -1.90
CA GLN A 25 3.36 -8.57 -1.08
C GLN A 25 1.88 -8.33 -1.42
N PHE A 26 1.06 -7.90 -0.45
CA PHE A 26 -0.40 -7.96 -0.55
C PHE A 26 -0.98 -7.23 -1.77
N SER A 27 -0.44 -6.07 -2.16
CA SER A 27 -0.99 -5.33 -3.30
C SER A 27 -0.58 -5.90 -4.65
N ASP A 28 0.63 -6.43 -4.80
CA ASP A 28 1.04 -7.12 -6.03
C ASP A 28 0.35 -8.47 -6.18
N GLY A 29 -0.08 -9.08 -5.07
CA GLY A 29 -0.93 -10.27 -5.09
C GLY A 29 -2.33 -10.03 -5.64
N VAL A 30 -2.83 -8.79 -5.60
CA VAL A 30 -4.11 -8.38 -6.19
C VAL A 30 -3.93 -7.95 -7.65
N GLY A 31 -2.88 -7.18 -7.92
CA GLY A 31 -2.52 -6.75 -9.28
C GLY A 31 -1.62 -5.51 -9.25
N TYR A 32 -0.60 -5.49 -10.09
CA TYR A 32 0.41 -4.42 -10.06
C TYR A 32 -0.15 -3.03 -10.37
N SER A 33 -1.23 -2.91 -11.13
CA SER A 33 -1.85 -1.60 -11.43
C SER A 33 -2.75 -1.07 -10.31
N TRP A 34 -3.19 -1.90 -9.38
CA TRP A 34 -4.27 -1.54 -8.44
C TRP A 34 -3.93 -0.33 -7.57
N ILE A 35 -2.77 -0.35 -6.90
CA ILE A 35 -2.33 0.78 -6.07
C ILE A 35 -2.06 2.02 -6.93
N ASP A 36 -1.46 1.84 -8.10
CA ASP A 36 -1.09 2.98 -8.94
C ASP A 36 -2.36 3.67 -9.46
N SER A 37 -3.41 2.92 -9.80
CA SER A 37 -4.73 3.46 -10.13
C SER A 37 -5.36 4.24 -8.97
N LEU A 38 -5.24 3.76 -7.72
CA LEU A 38 -5.76 4.50 -6.56
C LEU A 38 -5.03 5.83 -6.34
N LYS A 39 -3.70 5.85 -6.52
CA LYS A 39 -2.90 7.08 -6.42
C LYS A 39 -3.27 8.08 -7.51
N ILE A 40 -3.39 7.62 -8.76
CA ILE A 40 -3.79 8.45 -9.90
C ILE A 40 -5.18 9.04 -9.67
N GLU A 41 -6.14 8.22 -9.20
CA GLU A 41 -7.50 8.70 -8.93
C GLU A 41 -7.52 9.72 -7.79
N ALA A 42 -6.74 9.49 -6.73
CA ALA A 42 -6.62 10.45 -5.64
C ALA A 42 -6.02 11.78 -6.09
N GLU A 43 -5.04 11.75 -7.00
CA GLU A 43 -4.42 12.93 -7.61
C GLU A 43 -5.44 13.76 -8.39
N HIS A 44 -6.30 13.11 -9.18
CA HIS A 44 -7.39 13.77 -9.91
C HIS A 44 -8.48 14.32 -8.98
N ARG A 45 -8.77 13.61 -7.89
CA ARG A 45 -9.91 13.93 -7.02
C ARG A 45 -9.62 15.06 -6.03
N ILE A 46 -8.36 15.22 -5.61
CA ILE A 46 -7.95 16.22 -4.63
C ILE A 46 -7.12 17.30 -5.32
N PRO A 47 -7.69 18.49 -5.61
CA PRO A 47 -6.95 19.63 -6.12
C PRO A 47 -5.80 20.06 -5.20
N ASP A 48 -4.73 20.61 -5.77
CA ASP A 48 -3.55 21.08 -5.03
C ASP A 48 -3.91 22.14 -3.99
N ASP A 49 -4.84 23.05 -4.30
CA ASP A 49 -5.29 24.10 -3.38
C ASP A 49 -6.04 23.54 -2.17
N LEU A 50 -6.78 22.44 -2.32
CA LEU A 50 -7.41 21.76 -1.18
C LEU A 50 -6.35 21.04 -0.34
N PHE A 51 -5.38 20.43 -1.02
CA PHE A 51 -4.31 19.71 -0.35
C PHE A 51 -3.36 20.64 0.40
N SER A 52 -3.06 21.83 -0.11
CA SER A 52 -2.19 22.81 0.56
C SER A 52 -2.80 23.30 1.89
N ASN A 53 -4.12 23.47 1.94
CA ASN A 53 -4.86 23.93 3.13
C ASN A 53 -5.25 22.82 4.13
N ARG A 54 -4.83 21.57 3.89
CA ARG A 54 -5.24 20.41 4.70
C ARG A 54 -4.90 20.52 6.20
N THR A 55 -3.85 21.26 6.56
CA THR A 55 -3.43 21.49 7.95
C THR A 55 -4.41 22.35 8.72
N GLU A 56 -5.12 23.26 8.04
CA GLU A 56 -6.15 24.09 8.67
C GLU A 56 -7.38 23.25 9.01
N ARG A 57 -7.77 22.36 8.08
CA ARG A 57 -8.90 21.44 8.26
C ARG A 57 -8.61 20.36 9.29
N TRP A 58 -7.42 19.77 9.24
CA TRP A 58 -6.98 18.69 10.13
C TRP A 58 -5.62 19.02 10.74
N PRO A 59 -5.60 19.81 11.83
CA PRO A 59 -4.35 20.12 12.55
C PRO A 59 -3.77 18.89 13.25
N GLU A 60 -4.63 17.94 13.64
CA GLU A 60 -4.23 16.65 14.19
C GLU A 60 -4.35 15.56 13.11
N ASP A 61 -3.36 14.67 13.04
CA ASP A 61 -3.28 13.57 12.05
C ASP A 61 -3.52 14.04 10.61
N THR A 62 -2.88 15.15 10.24
CA THR A 62 -2.96 15.74 8.91
C THR A 62 -2.58 14.71 7.84
N PRO A 63 -3.41 14.49 6.82
CA PRO A 63 -3.08 13.63 5.69
C PRO A 63 -1.77 14.07 5.01
N GLN A 64 -0.89 13.11 4.72
CA GLN A 64 0.41 13.38 4.09
C GLN A 64 0.43 13.14 2.57
N THR A 65 -0.64 12.54 2.04
CA THR A 65 -0.82 12.28 0.61
C THR A 65 -2.26 12.60 0.22
N LYS A 66 -2.51 12.88 -1.07
CA LYS A 66 -3.87 13.08 -1.60
C LYS A 66 -4.75 11.83 -1.44
N GLU A 67 -4.16 10.64 -1.52
CA GLU A 67 -4.83 9.37 -1.23
C GLU A 67 -5.33 9.33 0.23
N ALA A 68 -4.48 9.68 1.20
CA ALA A 68 -4.87 9.74 2.60
C ALA A 68 -5.93 10.84 2.85
N TYR A 69 -5.83 11.97 2.14
CA TYR A 69 -6.83 13.05 2.20
C TYR A 69 -8.19 12.52 1.75
N TRP A 70 -8.23 11.84 0.60
CA TRP A 70 -9.45 11.28 0.03
C TRP A 70 -10.11 10.26 0.96
N TYR A 71 -9.32 9.35 1.55
CA TYR A 71 -9.85 8.40 2.53
C TYR A 71 -10.37 9.07 3.79
N ARG A 72 -9.70 10.14 4.25
CA ARG A 72 -10.16 10.92 5.40
C ARG A 72 -11.50 11.62 5.13
N GLU A 73 -11.71 12.14 3.93
CA GLU A 73 -13.00 12.71 3.52
C GLU A 73 -14.12 11.67 3.48
N ILE A 74 -13.86 10.50 2.90
CA ILE A 74 -14.84 9.39 2.87
C ILE A 74 -15.17 8.96 4.31
N PHE A 75 -14.15 8.84 5.17
CA PHE A 75 -14.37 8.47 6.56
C PHE A 75 -15.26 9.47 7.28
N GLU A 76 -14.97 10.77 7.21
CA GLU A 76 -15.76 11.80 7.89
C GLU A 76 -17.18 11.96 7.30
N MET A 77 -17.36 11.65 6.03
CA MET A 77 -18.69 11.59 5.39
C MET A 77 -19.58 10.53 6.04
N HIS A 78 -19.03 9.36 6.37
CA HIS A 78 -19.76 8.27 7.00
C HIS A 78 -19.78 8.33 8.53
N PHE A 79 -18.73 8.89 9.14
CA PHE A 79 -18.50 8.90 10.58
C PHE A 79 -18.16 10.32 11.09
N PRO A 80 -19.11 11.27 11.00
CA PRO A 80 -18.84 12.67 11.35
C PRO A 80 -18.66 12.90 12.85
N GLN A 81 -18.94 11.91 13.69
CA GLN A 81 -18.83 12.06 15.14
C GLN A 81 -17.37 12.09 15.58
N LYS A 82 -17.01 13.05 16.44
CA LYS A 82 -15.65 13.18 17.01
C LYS A 82 -15.14 11.90 17.68
N ALA A 83 -16.05 11.08 18.23
CA ALA A 83 -15.69 9.81 18.85
C ALA A 83 -15.11 8.80 17.84
N CYS A 84 -15.63 8.78 16.61
CA CYS A 84 -15.14 7.90 15.55
C CYS A 84 -13.72 8.29 15.13
N VAL A 85 -13.46 9.59 14.95
CA VAL A 85 -12.10 10.10 14.66
C VAL A 85 -11.10 9.67 15.75
N LYS A 86 -11.50 9.71 17.03
CA LYS A 86 -10.64 9.28 18.15
C LYS A 86 -10.45 7.76 18.26
N SER A 87 -11.31 6.97 17.62
CA SER A 87 -11.21 5.51 17.62
C SER A 87 -10.22 4.96 16.60
N VAL A 88 -9.79 5.79 15.66
CA VAL A 88 -8.80 5.44 14.65
C VAL A 88 -7.51 6.19 14.93
N VAL A 89 -6.38 5.49 14.77
CA VAL A 89 -5.06 6.08 14.90
C VAL A 89 -4.30 5.89 13.60
N ARG A 90 -3.56 6.92 13.19
CA ARG A 90 -2.66 6.76 12.06
C ARG A 90 -1.57 5.77 12.44
N TRP A 91 -1.46 4.69 11.68
CA TRP A 91 -0.34 3.77 11.82
C TRP A 91 0.94 4.46 11.34
N ILE A 92 1.99 4.42 12.17
CA ILE A 92 3.29 5.04 11.87
C ILE A 92 4.34 3.93 11.90
N PRO A 93 5.12 3.73 10.82
CA PRO A 93 6.20 2.75 10.82
C PRO A 93 7.30 3.14 11.81
N ARG A 94 8.13 2.16 12.21
CA ARG A 94 9.32 2.36 13.04
C ARG A 94 10.40 3.10 12.26
N SER A 95 10.20 4.39 12.05
CA SER A 95 11.16 5.27 11.36
C SER A 95 12.50 5.35 12.09
N ASP A 96 12.51 5.12 13.40
CA ASP A 96 13.71 4.96 14.22
C ASP A 96 14.60 3.78 13.76
N TRP A 97 14.04 2.82 13.03
CA TRP A 97 14.76 1.69 12.45
C TRP A 97 15.12 1.90 10.96
N GLY A 98 14.87 3.10 10.42
CA GLY A 98 15.07 3.42 9.01
C GLY A 98 13.97 2.88 8.09
N CYS A 99 12.81 2.50 8.63
CA CYS A 99 11.67 2.05 7.82
C CYS A 99 11.09 3.22 7.00
N PRO A 100 10.80 3.03 5.70
CA PRO A 100 10.11 4.02 4.88
C PRO A 100 8.74 4.41 5.45
N THR A 101 8.32 5.64 5.20
CA THR A 101 6.98 6.13 5.56
C THR A 101 5.87 5.55 4.70
N ASP A 102 6.20 5.06 3.50
CA ASP A 102 5.27 4.32 2.64
C ASP A 102 4.91 2.99 3.32
N PRO A 103 3.64 2.80 3.74
CA PRO A 103 3.21 1.59 4.43
C PRO A 103 3.05 0.38 3.50
N SER A 104 3.20 0.56 2.18
CA SER A 104 3.00 -0.52 1.21
C SER A 104 4.12 -1.56 1.27
N GLY A 105 3.76 -2.82 1.03
CA GLY A 105 4.72 -3.91 0.90
C GLY A 105 5.72 -3.71 -0.26
N ARG A 106 5.46 -2.76 -1.16
CA ARG A 106 6.38 -2.33 -2.23
C ARG A 106 7.64 -1.65 -1.71
N ALA A 107 7.58 -1.08 -0.50
CA ALA A 107 8.74 -0.48 0.15
C ALA A 107 9.77 -1.53 0.62
N GLN A 108 9.39 -2.83 0.65
CA GLN A 108 10.26 -3.91 1.10
C GLN A 108 11.17 -4.42 -0.03
N LYS A 109 12.49 -4.28 0.18
CA LYS A 109 13.52 -4.66 -0.81
C LYS A 109 13.66 -6.17 -1.03
N ILE A 110 13.06 -7.00 -0.18
CA ILE A 110 13.17 -8.47 -0.23
C ILE A 110 12.37 -9.11 -1.37
N HIS A 111 11.38 -8.40 -1.94
CA HIS A 111 10.58 -8.91 -3.04
C HIS A 111 11.26 -8.64 -4.38
N GLN A 112 11.66 -9.70 -5.08
CA GLN A 112 12.41 -9.61 -6.35
C GLN A 112 11.66 -8.83 -7.45
N LYS A 113 10.32 -8.88 -7.45
CA LYS A 113 9.47 -8.18 -8.42
C LYS A 113 9.19 -6.72 -8.08
N SER A 114 9.58 -6.22 -6.90
CA SER A 114 9.45 -4.80 -6.54
C SER A 114 10.15 -3.89 -7.58
N LEU A 115 11.23 -4.38 -8.18
CA LEU A 115 12.07 -3.68 -9.17
C LEU A 115 11.45 -3.58 -10.58
N TYR A 116 10.57 -4.51 -10.97
CA TYR A 116 9.94 -4.47 -12.30
C TYR A 116 9.03 -3.25 -12.45
N SER A 117 8.35 -2.84 -11.37
CA SER A 117 7.50 -1.63 -11.36
C SER A 117 8.29 -0.31 -11.48
N GLN A 118 9.58 -0.29 -11.14
CA GLN A 118 10.42 0.91 -11.29
C GLN A 118 10.94 1.08 -12.72
N ARG A 119 11.21 -0.03 -13.42
CA ARG A 119 11.67 0.02 -14.83
C ARG A 119 10.58 0.48 -15.80
N GLU A 120 9.34 0.08 -15.59
CA GLU A 120 8.22 0.54 -16.43
C GLU A 120 7.82 1.99 -16.13
N ARG A 121 7.91 2.45 -14.86
CA ARG A 121 7.73 3.87 -14.52
C ARG A 121 8.74 4.78 -15.20
N ASN A 122 10.03 4.40 -15.20
CA ASN A 122 11.07 5.17 -15.89
C ASN A 122 10.91 5.18 -17.42
N PHE A 123 10.27 4.17 -18.01
CA PHE A 123 10.02 4.16 -19.46
C PHE A 123 8.88 5.11 -19.86
N ASN A 124 7.84 5.23 -19.03
CA ASN A 124 6.71 6.10 -19.30
C ASN A 124 6.97 7.59 -18.99
N GLU A 125 7.87 7.92 -18.05
CA GLU A 125 8.27 9.32 -17.82
C GLU A 125 9.12 9.91 -18.97
N ILE A 126 9.86 9.07 -19.71
CA ILE A 126 10.69 9.52 -20.85
C ILE A 126 9.84 9.83 -22.09
N GLN A 127 8.61 9.33 -22.19
CA GLN A 127 7.71 9.60 -23.33
C GLN A 127 6.75 10.79 -23.13
N ILE A 128 6.76 11.43 -21.95
CA ILE A 128 5.87 12.56 -21.62
C ILE A 128 6.71 13.84 -21.34
N ALA A 129 7.99 13.85 -21.67
CA ALA A 129 8.87 15.02 -21.64
C ALA A 129 9.13 15.57 -23.05
#